data_AF-A0A1G0MW44-F1
#
_entry.id   AF-A0A1G0MW44-F1
#
_cell.length_a   1.000
_cell.length_b   1.000
_cell.length_c   1.000
_cell.angle_alpha   90.00
_cell.angle_beta   90.00
_cell.angle_gamma   90.00
#
_symmetry.space_group_name_H-M   'P 1'
#
loop_
_entity.id
_entity.type
_entity.pdbx_description
1 polymer ?
#
loop_
_entity_poly.entity_id
_entity_poly.type
_entity_poly.pdbx_seq_one_letter_code
_entity_poly.pdbx_strand_id
1 'polypeptide(L)'
;MSFTTRILAGNAVVILITIAAMTIMAPKTHLLINLAVGLAMLGGSSLVLWYLCRKAFTPLSNVTLALEKAAAGDLSVRVSGEGFGELARLGAAFNSMMNDMNKAMRQFFSVADTVRDSVVMVRATTDAMAAAAEDVAIQASTIATASEEMSATSGDIARNCLYAAESAQKATDQTHSGSQLVQGSSRLMENIAQRVNVSSETVEGLGKRSDQIGAIVNTIQDIADQTNLLALNAAIEAARAGEQGRGFAVVADEVRALAERTTKATKEISTMIKAIQSETQSAVSSMSEGVDEVKRGTAEAARSGEALEDILNKINELTMQISQVATAAEEQTATTQEITNNIQMITDVVNRNVENAHSTTLATSTLSREVDNLHELVGHFRLSKALEWDASFAVGVEKYDNAHKVLFNMVNDLADAMQQKKSKEAVGRVLNGLAEYTINHFADEERNFAQTHYPEEIEHKALHKKLLDQVTALIGKFNAGEPLIAQDVINFLKDWLINHIKGVDKRYGPHLNKSGIK
;
A
#
# COMPACT_ATOMS: atom_id res chain seq x y z
N MET A 1 -42.20 66.03 -20.01
CA MET A 1 -42.05 67.40 -19.43
C MET A 1 -41.11 67.31 -18.25
N SER A 2 -40.10 68.18 -18.18
CA SER A 2 -39.27 68.27 -16.98
C SER A 2 -40.15 68.70 -15.81
N PHE A 3 -39.74 68.34 -14.60
CA PHE A 3 -40.45 68.72 -13.39
C PHE A 3 -40.63 70.24 -13.26
N THR A 4 -39.62 71.01 -13.71
CA THR A 4 -39.71 72.46 -13.85
C THR A 4 -40.83 72.90 -14.80
N THR A 5 -41.07 72.18 -15.91
CA THR A 5 -42.20 72.48 -16.80
C THR A 5 -43.55 72.17 -16.16
N ARG A 6 -43.64 71.12 -15.31
CA ARG A 6 -44.88 70.78 -14.60
C ARG A 6 -45.21 71.76 -13.47
N ILE A 7 -44.19 72.25 -12.75
CA ILE A 7 -44.36 73.35 -11.79
C ILE A 7 -44.76 74.63 -12.51
N LEU A 8 -44.08 74.99 -13.60
CA LEU A 8 -44.41 76.18 -14.38
C LEU A 8 -45.83 76.09 -14.95
N ALA A 9 -46.24 74.94 -15.48
CA ALA A 9 -47.59 74.72 -15.99
C ALA A 9 -48.63 74.72 -14.86
N GLY A 10 -48.34 74.08 -13.72
CA GLY A 10 -49.24 74.09 -12.55
C GLY A 10 -49.43 75.48 -11.97
N ASN A 11 -48.35 76.25 -11.81
CA ASN A 11 -48.42 77.65 -11.41
C ASN A 11 -49.11 78.51 -12.46
N ALA A 12 -48.87 78.30 -13.76
CA ALA A 12 -49.56 79.02 -14.82
C ALA A 12 -51.06 78.75 -14.82
N VAL A 13 -51.49 77.50 -14.61
CA VAL A 13 -52.91 77.12 -14.49
C VAL A 13 -53.53 77.77 -13.25
N VAL A 14 -52.83 77.75 -12.11
CA VAL A 14 -53.33 78.44 -10.92
C VAL A 14 -53.42 79.94 -11.15
N ILE A 15 -52.39 80.58 -11.70
CA ILE A 15 -52.40 82.01 -12.06
C ILE A 15 -53.58 82.33 -12.99
N LEU A 16 -53.83 81.52 -14.01
CA LEU A 16 -54.95 81.68 -14.94
C LEU A 16 -56.30 81.54 -14.22
N ILE A 17 -56.46 80.56 -13.33
CA ILE A 17 -57.67 80.36 -12.54
C ILE A 17 -57.88 81.53 -11.55
N THR A 18 -56.83 82.01 -10.90
CA THR A 18 -56.90 83.14 -9.97
C THR A 18 -57.27 84.43 -10.70
N ILE A 19 -56.69 84.68 -11.88
CA ILE A 19 -57.02 85.82 -12.74
C ILE A 19 -58.47 85.71 -13.24
N ALA A 20 -58.92 84.53 -13.66
CA ALA A 20 -60.30 84.28 -14.10
C ALA A 20 -61.31 84.48 -12.94
N ALA A 21 -61.01 83.97 -11.75
CA ALA A 21 -61.85 84.17 -10.56
C ALA A 21 -61.93 85.64 -10.15
N MET A 22 -60.80 86.37 -10.20
CA MET A 22 -60.74 87.81 -9.93
C MET A 22 -61.55 88.65 -10.94
N THR A 23 -61.59 88.23 -12.21
CA THR A 23 -62.38 88.92 -13.25
C THR A 23 -63.87 88.66 -13.12
N ILE A 24 -64.29 87.47 -12.66
CA ILE A 24 -65.70 87.14 -12.44
C ILE A 24 -66.27 87.80 -11.16
N MET A 25 -65.46 87.99 -10.11
CA MET A 25 -65.91 88.54 -8.81
C MET A 25 -65.95 90.08 -8.71
N ALA A 26 -65.81 90.84 -9.81
CA ALA A 26 -65.63 92.29 -9.74
C ALA A 26 -66.90 93.14 -10.06
N PRO A 27 -67.61 93.67 -9.06
CA PRO A 27 -68.25 94.99 -9.13
C PRO A 27 -67.23 96.08 -8.71
N LYS A 28 -67.26 97.25 -9.37
CA LYS A 28 -66.21 98.28 -9.45
C LYS A 28 -65.73 98.97 -8.13
N THR A 29 -65.97 98.41 -6.93
CA THR A 29 -65.69 99.09 -5.65
C THR A 29 -64.80 98.34 -4.65
N HIS A 30 -64.25 97.15 -4.97
CA HIS A 30 -63.42 96.36 -4.03
C HIS A 30 -62.06 95.89 -4.59
N LEU A 31 -61.34 96.75 -5.33
CA LEU A 31 -60.04 96.43 -5.94
C LEU A 31 -59.01 95.88 -4.92
N LEU A 32 -58.93 96.47 -3.72
CA LEU A 32 -57.98 96.07 -2.67
C LEU A 32 -58.29 94.69 -2.08
N ILE A 33 -59.57 94.35 -1.91
CA ILE A 33 -60.01 93.05 -1.37
C ILE A 33 -59.72 91.96 -2.41
N ASN A 34 -60.05 92.22 -3.68
CA ASN A 34 -59.76 91.28 -4.76
C ASN A 34 -58.25 91.02 -4.86
N LEU A 35 -57.41 92.06 -4.83
CA LEU A 35 -55.95 91.93 -4.86
C LEU A 35 -55.42 91.08 -3.68
N ALA A 36 -55.95 91.29 -2.47
CA ALA A 36 -55.58 90.53 -1.28
C ALA A 36 -55.98 89.05 -1.40
N VAL A 37 -57.17 88.74 -1.92
CA VAL A 37 -57.64 87.36 -2.15
C VAL A 37 -56.79 86.66 -3.20
N GLY A 38 -56.42 87.33 -4.30
CA GLY A 38 -55.56 86.73 -5.31
C GLY A 38 -54.14 86.49 -4.83
N LEU A 39 -53.55 87.41 -4.06
CA LEU A 39 -52.26 87.21 -3.39
C LEU A 39 -52.31 86.06 -2.38
N ALA A 40 -53.40 85.92 -1.62
CA ALA A 40 -53.60 84.81 -0.70
C ALA A 40 -53.75 83.47 -1.43
N MET A 41 -54.47 83.42 -2.54
CA MET A 41 -54.60 82.22 -3.38
C MET A 41 -53.28 81.83 -4.04
N LEU A 42 -52.55 82.79 -4.59
CA LEU A 42 -51.21 82.59 -5.17
C LEU A 42 -50.19 82.14 -4.12
N GLY A 43 -50.21 82.77 -2.94
CA GLY A 43 -49.38 82.39 -1.81
C GLY A 43 -49.72 80.98 -1.32
N GLY A 44 -51.01 80.68 -1.15
CA GLY A 44 -51.52 79.38 -0.73
C GLY A 44 -51.19 78.27 -1.73
N SER A 45 -51.41 78.49 -3.03
CA SER A 45 -51.06 77.51 -4.07
C SER A 45 -49.57 77.28 -4.18
N SER A 46 -48.76 78.34 -4.09
CA SER A 46 -47.29 78.24 -4.12
C SER A 46 -46.76 77.50 -2.90
N LEU A 47 -47.36 77.71 -1.71
CA LEU A 47 -47.05 76.96 -0.50
C LEU A 47 -47.42 75.48 -0.61
N VAL A 48 -48.60 75.16 -1.16
CA VAL A 48 -49.04 73.78 -1.38
C VAL A 48 -48.15 73.08 -2.41
N LEU A 49 -47.83 73.74 -3.53
CA LEU A 49 -46.89 73.21 -4.52
C LEU A 49 -45.50 73.01 -3.90
N TRP A 50 -44.96 73.99 -3.18
CA TRP A 50 -43.69 73.84 -2.48
C TRP A 50 -43.69 72.66 -1.50
N TYR A 51 -44.76 72.49 -0.72
CA TYR A 51 -44.92 71.38 0.21
C TYR A 51 -44.98 70.01 -0.49
N LEU A 52 -45.78 69.88 -1.55
CA LEU A 52 -45.90 68.66 -2.34
C LEU A 52 -44.59 68.33 -3.07
N CYS A 53 -43.90 69.33 -3.62
CA CYS A 53 -42.59 69.18 -4.25
C CYS A 53 -41.55 68.75 -3.23
N ARG A 54 -41.49 69.39 -2.05
CA ARG A 54 -40.59 68.99 -0.97
C ARG A 54 -40.83 67.53 -0.57
N LYS A 55 -42.10 67.12 -0.37
CA LYS A 55 -42.45 65.72 -0.06
C LYS A 55 -42.09 64.73 -1.17
N ALA A 56 -42.14 65.13 -2.44
CA ALA A 56 -41.77 64.26 -3.57
C ALA A 56 -40.25 64.16 -3.80
N PHE A 57 -39.48 65.22 -3.55
CA PHE A 57 -38.04 65.27 -3.86
C PHE A 57 -37.13 64.79 -2.73
N THR A 58 -37.58 64.88 -1.48
CA THR A 58 -36.78 64.36 -0.35
C THR A 58 -36.48 62.86 -0.48
N PRO A 59 -37.44 61.96 -0.82
CA PRO A 59 -37.14 60.55 -1.03
C PRO A 59 -36.18 60.29 -2.19
N LEU A 60 -36.26 61.08 -3.27
CA LEU A 60 -35.36 60.94 -4.42
C LEU A 60 -33.92 61.29 -4.05
N SER A 61 -33.71 62.39 -3.31
CA SER A 61 -32.39 62.77 -2.81
C SER A 61 -31.77 61.69 -1.91
N ASN A 62 -32.58 61.00 -1.11
CA ASN A 62 -32.13 59.91 -0.25
C ASN A 62 -31.66 58.70 -1.07
N VAL A 63 -32.36 58.39 -2.16
CA VAL A 63 -31.95 57.31 -3.08
C VAL A 63 -30.66 57.66 -3.83
N THR A 64 -30.51 58.91 -4.29
CA THR A 64 -29.26 59.36 -4.93
C THR A 64 -28.07 59.25 -3.99
N LEU A 65 -28.21 59.72 -2.75
CA LEU A 65 -27.14 59.63 -1.74
C LEU A 65 -26.84 58.17 -1.36
N ALA A 66 -27.84 57.30 -1.35
CA ALA A 66 -27.62 55.87 -1.14
C ALA A 66 -26.90 55.21 -2.32
N LEU A 67 -27.20 55.62 -3.56
CA LEU A 67 -26.47 55.17 -4.74
C LEU A 67 -25.01 55.62 -4.73
N GLU A 68 -24.74 56.86 -4.33
CA GLU A 68 -23.35 57.37 -4.17
C GLU A 68 -22.57 56.55 -3.15
N LYS A 69 -23.19 56.22 -2.01
CA LYS A 69 -22.60 55.35 -0.98
C LYS A 69 -22.36 53.93 -1.50
N ALA A 70 -23.33 53.34 -2.20
CA ALA A 70 -23.19 52.03 -2.81
C ALA A 70 -22.07 52.01 -3.87
N ALA A 71 -21.95 53.06 -4.68
CA ALA A 71 -20.88 53.22 -5.67
C ALA A 71 -19.49 53.36 -5.02
N ALA A 72 -19.42 53.95 -3.83
CA ALA A 72 -18.21 54.01 -3.01
C ALA A 72 -17.91 52.70 -2.23
N GLY A 73 -18.64 51.62 -2.51
CA GLY A 73 -18.43 50.31 -1.89
C GLY A 73 -19.24 50.05 -0.63
N ASP A 74 -20.09 50.99 -0.17
CA ASP A 74 -20.96 50.78 0.98
C ASP A 74 -22.23 50.03 0.59
N LEU A 75 -22.15 48.70 0.59
CA LEU A 75 -23.29 47.84 0.33
C LEU A 75 -24.28 47.75 1.51
N SER A 76 -23.92 48.27 2.69
CA SER A 76 -24.81 48.30 3.86
C SER A 76 -25.95 49.30 3.73
N VAL A 77 -25.83 50.27 2.82
CA VAL A 77 -26.79 51.36 2.70
C VAL A 77 -28.19 50.88 2.30
N ARG A 78 -29.21 51.43 2.97
CA ARG A 78 -30.63 51.20 2.67
C ARG A 78 -31.36 52.53 2.59
N VAL A 79 -32.43 52.56 1.80
CA VAL A 79 -33.30 53.73 1.66
C VAL A 79 -34.63 53.48 2.36
N SER A 80 -35.17 54.50 3.02
CA SER A 80 -36.46 54.38 3.71
C SER A 80 -37.60 54.12 2.70
N GLY A 81 -38.53 53.24 3.06
CA GLY A 81 -39.73 52.97 2.27
C GLY A 81 -40.80 54.07 2.36
N GLU A 82 -40.45 55.22 2.94
CA GLU A 82 -41.36 56.35 3.12
C GLU A 82 -41.54 57.09 1.80
N GLY A 83 -42.65 56.81 1.13
CA GLY A 83 -43.01 57.43 -0.15
C GLY A 83 -44.34 56.90 -0.67
N PHE A 84 -44.90 57.56 -1.67
CA PHE A 84 -46.12 57.12 -2.36
C PHE A 84 -45.80 56.85 -3.83
N GLY A 85 -46.40 55.82 -4.42
CA GLY A 85 -46.25 55.48 -5.83
C GLY A 85 -44.87 54.96 -6.23
N GLU A 86 -44.34 55.45 -7.34
CA GLU A 86 -43.15 54.94 -8.02
C GLU A 86 -41.85 55.12 -7.21
N LEU A 87 -41.77 56.14 -6.35
CA LEU A 87 -40.58 56.37 -5.51
C LEU A 87 -40.42 55.31 -4.41
N ALA A 88 -41.53 54.84 -3.82
CA ALA A 88 -41.49 53.74 -2.86
C ALA A 88 -41.08 52.42 -3.55
N ARG A 89 -41.55 52.19 -4.78
CA ARG A 89 -41.14 51.03 -5.59
C ARG A 89 -39.66 51.09 -5.96
N LEU A 90 -39.13 52.27 -6.29
CA LEU A 90 -37.69 52.47 -6.56
C LEU A 90 -36.86 52.17 -5.31
N GLY A 91 -37.27 52.66 -4.14
CA GLY A 91 -36.56 52.39 -2.89
C GLY A 91 -36.58 50.90 -2.51
N ALA A 92 -37.72 50.23 -2.69
CA ALA A 92 -37.83 48.80 -2.48
C ALA A 92 -36.94 47.99 -3.44
N ALA A 93 -36.92 48.35 -4.73
CA ALA A 93 -36.06 47.70 -5.72
C ALA A 93 -34.56 47.91 -5.42
N PHE A 94 -34.18 49.13 -5.01
CA PHE A 94 -32.82 49.43 -4.56
C PHE A 94 -32.42 48.54 -3.37
N ASN A 95 -33.24 48.50 -2.31
CA ASN A 95 -32.96 47.66 -1.15
C ASN A 95 -32.86 46.17 -1.50
N SER A 96 -33.68 45.67 -2.43
CA SER A 96 -33.59 44.29 -2.93
C SER A 96 -32.24 44.05 -3.62
N MET A 97 -31.84 44.94 -4.53
CA MET A 97 -30.53 44.86 -5.21
C MET A 97 -29.37 44.87 -4.21
N MET A 98 -29.42 45.76 -3.21
CA MET A 98 -28.38 45.81 -2.18
C MET A 98 -28.35 44.55 -1.32
N ASN A 99 -29.50 43.95 -1.01
CA ASN A 99 -29.56 42.68 -0.28
C ASN A 99 -28.93 41.54 -1.10
N ASP A 100 -29.24 41.45 -2.38
CA ASP A 100 -28.69 40.41 -3.25
C ASP A 100 -27.19 40.60 -3.48
N MET A 101 -26.71 41.84 -3.63
CA MET A 101 -25.28 42.15 -3.71
C MET A 101 -24.55 41.76 -2.42
N ASN A 102 -25.13 42.04 -1.25
CA ASN A 102 -24.56 41.60 0.04
C ASN A 102 -24.45 40.09 0.13
N LYS A 103 -25.51 39.36 -0.24
CA LYS A 103 -25.50 37.88 -0.24
C LYS A 103 -24.43 37.34 -1.19
N ALA A 104 -24.35 37.89 -2.40
CA ALA A 104 -23.35 37.49 -3.38
C ALA A 104 -21.93 37.71 -2.85
N MET A 105 -21.61 38.89 -2.31
CA MET A 105 -20.29 39.18 -1.74
C MET A 105 -19.94 38.25 -0.57
N ARG A 106 -20.90 37.94 0.30
CA ARG A 106 -20.71 36.96 1.39
C ARG A 106 -20.39 35.56 0.87
N GLN A 107 -21.10 35.12 -0.17
CA GLN A 107 -20.84 33.84 -0.82
C GLN A 107 -19.47 33.83 -1.51
N PHE A 108 -19.06 34.93 -2.14
CA PHE A 108 -17.73 35.07 -2.73
C PHE A 108 -16.61 34.91 -1.70
N PHE A 109 -16.69 35.58 -0.55
CA PHE A 109 -15.71 35.40 0.52
C PHE A 109 -15.63 33.94 0.99
N SER A 110 -16.78 33.29 1.17
CA SER A 110 -16.82 31.88 1.58
C SER A 110 -16.18 30.94 0.54
N VAL A 111 -16.37 31.20 -0.75
CA VAL A 111 -15.77 30.39 -1.83
C VAL A 111 -14.26 30.63 -1.90
N ALA A 112 -13.81 31.89 -1.86
CA ALA A 112 -12.39 32.25 -1.86
C ALA A 112 -11.64 31.57 -0.71
N ASP A 113 -12.25 31.58 0.49
CA ASP A 113 -11.75 30.90 1.67
C ASP A 113 -11.61 29.38 1.47
N THR A 114 -12.61 28.75 0.86
CA THR A 114 -12.59 27.30 0.57
C THR A 114 -11.48 26.95 -0.42
N VAL A 115 -11.25 27.81 -1.42
CA VAL A 115 -10.14 27.65 -2.38
C VAL A 115 -8.80 27.78 -1.65
N ARG A 116 -8.66 28.74 -0.73
CA ARG A 116 -7.44 28.89 0.08
C ARG A 116 -7.12 27.62 0.88
N ASP A 117 -8.12 27.08 1.57
CA ASP A 117 -7.95 25.88 2.38
C ASP A 117 -7.60 24.66 1.48
N SER A 118 -8.19 24.59 0.29
CA SER A 118 -7.86 23.56 -0.71
C SER A 118 -6.41 23.67 -1.22
N VAL A 119 -5.90 24.89 -1.44
CA VAL A 119 -4.51 25.13 -1.84
C VAL A 119 -3.53 24.60 -0.79
N VAL A 120 -3.81 24.83 0.50
CA VAL A 120 -2.98 24.32 1.60
C VAL A 120 -2.95 22.79 1.61
N MET A 121 -4.11 22.15 1.43
CA MET A 121 -4.18 20.69 1.35
C MET A 121 -3.42 20.13 0.15
N VAL A 122 -3.61 20.71 -1.04
CA VAL A 122 -2.89 20.27 -2.26
C VAL A 122 -1.38 20.39 -2.08
N ARG A 123 -0.90 21.47 -1.45
CA ARG A 123 0.52 21.64 -1.15
C ARG A 123 1.04 20.55 -0.22
N ALA A 124 0.34 20.28 0.89
CA ALA A 124 0.72 19.23 1.83
C ALA A 124 0.76 17.83 1.16
N THR A 125 -0.22 17.52 0.31
CA THR A 125 -0.21 16.27 -0.46
C THR A 125 0.91 16.22 -1.48
N THR A 126 1.25 17.35 -2.11
CA THR A 126 2.33 17.46 -3.08
C THR A 126 3.70 17.23 -2.43
N ASP A 127 3.93 17.82 -1.24
CA ASP A 127 5.16 17.61 -0.47
C ASP A 127 5.30 16.14 -0.04
N ALA A 128 4.21 15.51 0.41
CA ALA A 128 4.20 14.08 0.73
C ALA A 128 4.48 13.20 -0.50
N MET A 129 3.95 13.57 -1.67
CA MET A 129 4.21 12.87 -2.93
C MET A 129 5.69 12.97 -3.36
N ALA A 130 6.32 14.13 -3.17
CA ALA A 130 7.74 14.31 -3.46
C ALA A 130 8.62 13.43 -2.55
N ALA A 131 8.33 13.40 -1.24
CA ALA A 131 9.04 12.53 -0.30
C ALA A 131 8.86 11.04 -0.65
N ALA A 132 7.63 10.61 -0.96
CA ALA A 132 7.37 9.24 -1.37
C ALA A 132 8.09 8.86 -2.68
N ALA A 133 8.24 9.80 -3.63
CA ALA A 133 9.00 9.57 -4.85
C ALA A 133 10.50 9.35 -4.56
N GLU A 134 11.07 10.07 -3.59
CA GLU A 134 12.45 9.89 -3.15
C GLU A 134 12.66 8.52 -2.49
N ASP A 135 11.73 8.06 -1.65
CA ASP A 135 11.75 6.72 -1.05
C ASP A 135 11.71 5.62 -2.12
N VAL A 136 10.85 5.77 -3.13
CA VAL A 136 10.79 4.83 -4.27
C VAL A 136 12.10 4.84 -5.06
N ALA A 137 12.77 5.98 -5.20
CA ALA A 137 14.07 6.07 -5.87
C ALA A 137 15.14 5.25 -5.14
N ILE A 138 15.21 5.37 -3.81
CA ILE A 138 16.14 4.63 -2.96
C ILE A 138 15.86 3.12 -3.06
N GLN A 139 14.59 2.73 -3.01
CA GLN A 139 14.18 1.34 -3.14
C GLN A 139 14.54 0.77 -4.52
N ALA A 140 14.28 1.53 -5.59
CA ALA A 140 14.63 1.16 -6.96
C ALA A 140 16.14 0.93 -7.11
N SER A 141 16.97 1.81 -6.55
CA SER A 141 18.43 1.65 -6.51
C SER A 141 18.86 0.37 -5.79
N THR A 142 18.24 0.07 -4.64
CA THR A 142 18.53 -1.16 -3.89
C THR A 142 18.18 -2.43 -4.67
N ILE A 143 17.03 -2.43 -5.37
CA ILE A 143 16.63 -3.54 -6.23
C ILE A 143 17.59 -3.66 -7.43
N ALA A 144 18.12 -2.56 -7.95
CA ALA A 144 19.10 -2.57 -9.04
C ALA A 144 20.37 -3.31 -8.63
N THR A 145 20.93 -2.95 -7.47
CA THR A 145 22.10 -3.64 -6.91
C THR A 145 21.84 -5.13 -6.67
N ALA A 146 20.69 -5.47 -6.07
CA ALA A 146 20.33 -6.88 -5.87
C ALA A 146 20.17 -7.65 -7.19
N SER A 147 19.70 -6.99 -8.24
CA SER A 147 19.58 -7.56 -9.58
C SER A 147 20.96 -7.79 -10.21
N GLU A 148 21.90 -6.85 -10.08
CA GLU A 148 23.28 -7.05 -10.52
C GLU A 148 23.95 -8.24 -9.82
N GLU A 149 23.80 -8.36 -8.49
CA GLU A 149 24.31 -9.49 -7.72
C GLU A 149 23.67 -10.83 -8.14
N MET A 150 22.36 -10.82 -8.40
CA MET A 150 21.64 -12.00 -8.88
C MET A 150 22.11 -12.42 -10.29
N SER A 151 22.37 -11.46 -11.18
CA SER A 151 22.92 -11.73 -12.51
C SER A 151 24.32 -12.33 -12.43
N ALA A 152 25.18 -11.79 -11.56
CA ALA A 152 26.53 -12.31 -11.34
C ALA A 152 26.49 -13.74 -10.80
N THR A 153 25.64 -14.00 -9.80
CA THR A 153 25.46 -15.31 -9.18
C THR A 153 24.91 -16.34 -10.19
N SER A 154 23.95 -15.94 -11.03
CA SER A 154 23.41 -16.81 -12.08
C SER A 154 24.51 -17.19 -13.09
N GLY A 155 25.38 -16.23 -13.45
CA GLY A 155 26.55 -16.50 -14.27
C GLY A 155 27.56 -17.46 -13.62
N ASP A 156 27.77 -17.37 -12.31
CA ASP A 156 28.59 -18.33 -11.55
C ASP A 156 27.97 -19.73 -11.53
N ILE A 157 26.66 -19.83 -11.35
CA ILE A 157 25.93 -21.11 -11.38
C ILE A 157 26.08 -21.77 -12.75
N ALA A 158 25.90 -21.02 -13.85
CA ALA A 158 26.09 -21.53 -15.20
C ALA A 158 27.52 -22.05 -15.44
N ARG A 159 28.54 -21.31 -14.98
CA ARG A 159 29.94 -21.77 -15.03
C ARG A 159 30.17 -23.04 -14.22
N ASN A 160 29.63 -23.11 -13.01
CA ASN A 160 29.74 -24.30 -12.16
C ASN A 160 29.06 -25.52 -12.78
N CYS A 161 27.94 -25.33 -13.49
CA CYS A 161 27.31 -26.40 -14.26
C CYS A 161 28.21 -26.91 -15.39
N LEU A 162 28.91 -26.02 -16.12
CA LEU A 162 29.88 -26.43 -17.14
C LEU A 162 31.02 -27.26 -16.53
N TYR A 163 31.58 -26.83 -15.40
CA TYR A 163 32.61 -27.61 -14.70
C TYR A 163 32.08 -28.97 -14.20
N ALA A 164 30.86 -29.01 -13.68
CA ALA A 164 30.23 -30.25 -13.23
C ALA A 164 29.99 -31.21 -14.40
N ALA A 165 29.56 -30.71 -15.57
CA ALA A 165 29.38 -31.50 -16.78
C ALA A 165 30.70 -32.08 -17.29
N GLU A 166 31.79 -31.30 -17.26
CA GLU A 166 33.13 -31.79 -17.63
C GLU A 166 33.60 -32.90 -16.68
N SER A 167 33.39 -32.71 -15.37
CA SER A 167 33.71 -33.73 -14.36
C SER A 167 32.87 -35.01 -14.52
N ALA A 168 31.58 -34.86 -14.83
CA ALA A 168 30.70 -36.00 -15.14
C ALA A 168 31.20 -36.76 -16.38
N GLN A 169 31.61 -36.06 -17.44
CA GLN A 169 32.19 -36.70 -18.62
C GLN A 169 33.48 -37.48 -18.30
N LYS A 170 34.38 -36.90 -17.50
CA LYS A 170 35.60 -37.60 -17.04
C LYS A 170 35.26 -38.84 -16.23
N ALA A 171 34.25 -38.77 -15.37
CA ALA A 171 33.78 -39.92 -14.58
C ALA A 171 33.17 -41.01 -15.48
N THR A 172 32.42 -40.65 -16.52
CA THR A 172 31.93 -41.58 -17.55
C THR A 172 33.08 -42.31 -18.23
N ASP A 173 34.10 -41.58 -18.70
CA ASP A 173 35.25 -42.16 -19.40
C ASP A 173 36.03 -43.14 -18.49
N GLN A 174 36.24 -42.75 -17.23
CA GLN A 174 36.91 -43.59 -16.22
C GLN A 174 36.10 -44.85 -15.89
N THR A 175 34.79 -44.72 -15.72
CA THR A 175 33.91 -45.85 -15.39
C THR A 175 33.80 -46.81 -16.58
N HIS A 176 33.75 -46.29 -17.80
CA HIS A 176 33.77 -47.09 -19.03
C HIS A 176 35.09 -47.88 -19.16
N SER A 177 36.22 -47.22 -18.95
CA SER A 177 37.55 -47.87 -18.91
C SER A 177 37.63 -48.95 -17.83
N GLY A 178 37.10 -48.66 -16.63
CA GLY A 178 36.99 -49.64 -15.54
C GLY A 178 36.16 -50.86 -15.91
N SER A 179 35.02 -50.65 -16.58
CA SER A 179 34.15 -51.74 -17.05
C SER A 179 34.86 -52.64 -18.07
N GLN A 180 35.60 -52.05 -19.00
CA GLN A 180 36.43 -52.81 -19.95
C GLN A 180 37.53 -53.63 -19.26
N LEU A 181 38.18 -53.08 -18.24
CA LEU A 181 39.19 -53.78 -17.43
C LEU A 181 38.60 -54.99 -16.68
N VAL A 182 37.40 -54.84 -16.10
CA VAL A 182 36.70 -55.92 -15.42
C VAL A 182 36.28 -57.02 -16.39
N GLN A 183 35.73 -56.66 -17.56
CA GLN A 183 35.42 -57.64 -18.62
C GLN A 183 36.67 -58.35 -19.14
N GLY A 184 37.80 -57.64 -19.25
CA GLY A 184 39.10 -58.23 -19.57
C GLY A 184 39.55 -59.26 -18.53
N SER A 185 39.40 -58.90 -17.25
CA SER A 185 39.75 -59.77 -16.12
C SER A 185 38.89 -61.03 -16.05
N SER A 186 37.57 -60.91 -16.31
CA SER A 186 36.65 -62.05 -16.39
C SER A 186 37.06 -63.04 -17.50
N ARG A 187 37.41 -62.54 -18.69
CA ARG A 187 37.91 -63.37 -19.79
C ARG A 187 39.25 -64.03 -19.45
N LEU A 188 40.12 -63.35 -18.72
CA LEU A 188 41.40 -63.92 -18.29
C LEU A 188 41.17 -65.07 -17.29
N MET A 189 40.22 -64.91 -16.36
CA MET A 189 39.83 -65.96 -15.42
C MET A 189 39.27 -67.20 -16.14
N GLU A 190 38.38 -67.03 -17.11
CA GLU A 190 37.90 -68.16 -17.92
C GLU A 190 39.05 -68.90 -18.63
N ASN A 191 40.01 -68.17 -19.19
CA ASN A 191 41.20 -68.78 -19.79
C ASN A 191 42.05 -69.56 -18.76
N ILE A 192 42.19 -69.03 -17.54
CA ILE A 192 42.89 -69.72 -16.45
C ILE A 192 42.15 -71.01 -16.08
N ALA A 193 40.83 -70.97 -15.89
CA ALA A 193 40.03 -72.16 -15.60
C ALA A 193 40.21 -73.24 -16.68
N GLN A 194 40.19 -72.86 -17.96
CA GLN A 194 40.44 -73.78 -19.06
C GLN A 194 41.85 -74.39 -19.01
N ARG A 195 42.88 -73.58 -18.75
CA ARG A 195 44.28 -74.05 -18.61
C ARG A 195 44.46 -75.02 -17.45
N VAL A 196 43.82 -74.75 -16.31
CA VAL A 196 43.87 -75.61 -15.12
C VAL A 196 43.14 -76.94 -15.40
N ASN A 197 41.99 -76.92 -16.06
CA ASN A 197 41.30 -78.15 -16.49
C ASN A 197 42.17 -79.03 -17.38
N VAL A 198 42.83 -78.46 -18.40
CA VAL A 198 43.74 -79.21 -19.28
C VAL A 198 44.93 -79.80 -18.51
N SER A 199 45.45 -79.06 -17.52
CA SER A 199 46.52 -79.57 -16.65
C SER A 199 46.02 -80.70 -15.76
N SER A 200 44.79 -80.61 -15.24
CA SER A 200 44.14 -81.66 -14.45
C SER A 200 44.01 -82.97 -15.25
N GLU A 201 43.52 -82.89 -16.51
CA GLU A 201 43.44 -84.05 -17.40
C GLU A 201 44.81 -84.70 -17.66
N THR A 202 45.85 -83.88 -17.79
CA THR A 202 47.23 -84.36 -18.01
C THR A 202 47.76 -85.12 -16.78
N VAL A 203 47.53 -84.58 -15.58
CA VAL A 203 47.92 -85.22 -14.31
C VAL A 203 47.10 -86.48 -14.05
N GLU A 204 45.80 -86.47 -14.37
CA GLU A 204 44.95 -87.67 -14.30
C GLU A 204 45.48 -88.77 -15.24
N GLY A 205 45.92 -88.38 -16.44
CA GLY A 205 46.61 -89.28 -17.37
C GLY A 205 47.89 -89.89 -16.80
N LEU A 206 48.67 -89.12 -16.02
CA LEU A 206 49.86 -89.63 -15.31
C LEU A 206 49.46 -90.61 -14.19
N GLY A 207 48.37 -90.35 -13.47
CA GLY A 207 47.80 -91.27 -12.48
C GLY A 207 47.45 -92.63 -13.12
N LYS A 208 46.71 -92.62 -14.23
CA LYS A 208 46.37 -93.85 -14.99
C LYS A 208 47.60 -94.61 -15.47
N ARG A 209 48.64 -93.92 -15.94
CA ARG A 209 49.91 -94.57 -16.34
C ARG A 209 50.66 -95.15 -15.14
N SER A 210 50.60 -94.49 -13.99
CA SER A 210 51.19 -94.98 -12.75
C SER A 210 50.48 -96.23 -12.24
N ASP A 211 49.15 -96.32 -12.38
CA ASP A 211 48.39 -97.55 -12.10
C ASP A 211 48.82 -98.72 -12.97
N GLN A 212 49.02 -98.46 -14.27
CA GLN A 212 49.52 -99.46 -15.22
C GLN A 212 50.92 -99.95 -14.83
N ILE A 213 51.83 -99.04 -14.46
CA ILE A 213 53.17 -99.40 -13.98
C ILE A 213 53.08 -100.19 -12.67
N GLY A 214 52.21 -99.80 -11.73
CA GLY A 214 51.98 -100.52 -10.48
C GLY A 214 51.55 -101.97 -10.72
N ALA A 215 50.66 -102.21 -11.68
CA ALA A 215 50.25 -103.57 -12.07
C ALA A 215 51.42 -104.40 -12.65
N ILE A 216 52.27 -103.78 -13.48
CA ILE A 216 53.47 -104.42 -14.03
C ILE A 216 54.46 -104.77 -12.90
N VAL A 217 54.71 -103.84 -11.98
CA VAL A 217 55.63 -104.05 -10.84
C VAL A 217 55.15 -105.17 -9.94
N ASN A 218 53.84 -105.27 -9.68
CA ASN A 218 53.26 -106.41 -8.95
C ASN A 218 53.47 -107.73 -9.72
N THR A 219 53.31 -107.73 -11.04
CA THR A 219 53.58 -108.92 -11.86
C THR A 219 55.05 -109.35 -11.79
N ILE A 220 56.00 -108.39 -11.81
CA ILE A 220 57.43 -108.68 -11.67
C ILE A 220 57.74 -109.21 -10.26
N GLN A 221 57.11 -108.66 -9.23
CA GLN A 221 57.21 -109.14 -7.85
C GLN A 221 56.76 -110.61 -7.76
N ASP A 222 55.61 -110.95 -8.34
CA ASP A 222 55.08 -112.32 -8.38
C ASP A 222 56.04 -113.27 -9.12
N ILE A 223 56.63 -112.83 -10.25
CA ILE A 223 57.64 -113.59 -10.99
C ILE A 223 58.91 -113.79 -10.16
N ALA A 224 59.37 -112.76 -9.45
CA ALA A 224 60.56 -112.83 -8.59
C ALA A 224 60.34 -113.80 -7.43
N ASP A 225 59.17 -113.78 -6.79
CA ASP A 225 58.82 -114.70 -5.70
C ASP A 225 58.67 -116.14 -6.20
N GLN A 226 58.09 -116.35 -7.38
CA GLN A 226 58.07 -117.66 -8.06
C GLN A 226 59.48 -118.14 -8.40
N THR A 227 60.35 -117.25 -8.91
CA THR A 227 61.74 -117.57 -9.25
C THR A 227 62.53 -117.93 -8.00
N ASN A 228 62.31 -117.23 -6.89
CA ASN A 228 62.91 -117.52 -5.59
C ASN A 228 62.50 -118.92 -5.07
N LEU A 229 61.22 -119.28 -5.19
CA LEU A 229 60.71 -120.60 -4.85
C LEU A 229 61.29 -121.71 -5.75
N LEU A 230 61.38 -121.46 -7.07
CA LEU A 230 61.99 -122.40 -8.01
C LEU A 230 63.48 -122.60 -7.72
N ALA A 231 64.21 -121.52 -7.43
CA ALA A 231 65.62 -121.55 -7.06
C ALA A 231 65.86 -122.29 -5.74
N LEU A 232 64.99 -122.09 -4.75
CA LEU A 232 65.02 -122.84 -3.48
C LEU A 232 64.82 -124.34 -3.72
N ASN A 233 63.83 -124.72 -4.53
CA ASN A 233 63.59 -126.13 -4.88
C ASN A 233 64.80 -126.73 -5.63
N ALA A 234 65.42 -125.98 -6.54
CA ALA A 234 66.63 -126.40 -7.24
C ALA A 234 67.83 -126.55 -6.31
N ALA A 235 68.02 -125.66 -5.34
CA ALA A 235 69.08 -125.75 -4.34
C ALA A 235 68.91 -126.97 -3.42
N ILE A 236 67.66 -127.27 -3.02
CA ILE A 236 67.32 -128.48 -2.25
C ILE A 236 67.67 -129.74 -3.05
N GLU A 237 67.28 -129.82 -4.33
CA GLU A 237 67.54 -131.00 -5.15
C GLU A 237 69.04 -131.14 -5.50
N ALA A 238 69.76 -130.03 -5.67
CA ALA A 238 71.21 -130.02 -5.86
C ALA A 238 71.96 -130.51 -4.59
N ALA A 239 71.52 -130.12 -3.39
CA ALA A 239 72.04 -130.65 -2.14
C ALA A 239 71.78 -132.16 -1.99
N ARG A 240 70.63 -132.64 -2.50
CA ARG A 240 70.24 -134.06 -2.51
C ARG A 240 71.10 -134.92 -3.43
N ALA A 241 71.64 -134.36 -4.51
CA ALA A 241 72.52 -135.04 -5.46
C ALA A 241 74.00 -135.14 -5.01
N GLY A 242 74.36 -134.58 -3.86
CA GLY A 242 75.72 -134.68 -3.28
C GLY A 242 76.81 -134.02 -4.14
N GLU A 243 77.97 -134.67 -4.31
CA GLU A 243 79.11 -134.11 -5.06
C GLU A 243 78.81 -133.84 -6.55
N GLN A 244 77.87 -134.59 -7.17
CA GLN A 244 77.45 -134.35 -8.57
C GLN A 244 76.58 -133.10 -8.74
N GLY A 245 75.99 -132.59 -7.64
CA GLY A 245 75.08 -131.43 -7.64
C GLY A 245 75.76 -130.08 -7.33
N ARG A 246 77.05 -130.05 -6.98
CA ARG A 246 77.73 -128.82 -6.51
C ARG A 246 77.66 -127.65 -7.51
N GLY A 247 77.84 -127.92 -8.81
CA GLY A 247 77.73 -126.89 -9.84
C GLY A 247 76.31 -126.32 -9.96
N PHE A 248 75.29 -127.17 -9.81
CA PHE A 248 73.88 -126.75 -9.82
C PHE A 248 73.49 -126.00 -8.56
N ALA A 249 74.03 -126.36 -7.39
CA ALA A 249 73.77 -125.67 -6.13
C ALA A 249 74.23 -124.21 -6.18
N VAL A 250 75.43 -123.94 -6.72
CA VAL A 250 75.96 -122.57 -6.88
C VAL A 250 75.07 -121.73 -7.80
N VAL A 251 74.61 -122.30 -8.90
CA VAL A 251 73.69 -121.60 -9.83
C VAL A 251 72.34 -121.34 -9.16
N ALA A 252 71.80 -122.31 -8.41
CA ALA A 252 70.53 -122.16 -7.71
C ALA A 252 70.60 -121.07 -6.63
N ASP A 253 71.70 -120.99 -5.85
CA ASP A 253 71.91 -119.93 -4.86
C ASP A 253 72.07 -118.55 -5.52
N GLU A 254 72.74 -118.45 -6.67
CA GLU A 254 72.88 -117.19 -7.42
C GLU A 254 71.53 -116.72 -8.00
N VAL A 255 70.72 -117.64 -8.54
CA VAL A 255 69.35 -117.34 -9.01
C VAL A 255 68.46 -116.92 -7.83
N ARG A 256 68.61 -117.56 -6.67
CA ARG A 256 67.88 -117.19 -5.44
C ARG A 256 68.26 -115.79 -4.98
N ALA A 257 69.55 -115.47 -4.91
CA ALA A 257 70.04 -114.14 -4.56
C ALA A 257 69.58 -113.07 -5.57
N LEU A 258 69.53 -113.40 -6.87
CA LEU A 258 68.99 -112.51 -7.90
C LEU A 258 67.48 -112.28 -7.74
N ALA A 259 66.72 -113.32 -7.41
CA ALA A 259 65.29 -113.23 -7.15
C ALA A 259 64.99 -112.37 -5.90
N GLU A 260 65.72 -112.57 -4.81
CA GLU A 260 65.63 -111.74 -3.59
C GLU A 260 65.97 -110.26 -3.87
N ARG A 261 67.03 -110.00 -4.67
CA ARG A 261 67.37 -108.63 -5.11
C ARG A 261 66.28 -108.02 -5.98
N THR A 262 65.66 -108.82 -6.86
CA THR A 262 64.56 -108.37 -7.71
C THR A 262 63.34 -108.01 -6.88
N THR A 263 62.92 -108.87 -5.94
CA THR A 263 61.84 -108.62 -4.97
C THR A 263 62.08 -107.34 -4.16
N LYS A 264 63.31 -107.11 -3.69
CA LYS A 264 63.64 -105.88 -2.98
C LYS A 264 63.47 -104.65 -3.87
N ALA A 265 64.00 -104.68 -5.10
CA ALA A 265 63.90 -103.57 -6.04
C ALA A 265 62.45 -103.29 -6.47
N THR A 266 61.64 -104.32 -6.73
CA THR A 266 60.21 -104.15 -7.06
C THR A 266 59.41 -103.58 -5.89
N LYS A 267 59.75 -103.91 -4.64
CA LYS A 267 59.13 -103.32 -3.45
C LYS A 267 59.47 -101.82 -3.30
N GLU A 268 60.71 -101.44 -3.57
CA GLU A 268 61.13 -100.03 -3.62
C GLU A 268 60.39 -99.28 -4.74
N ILE A 269 60.30 -99.85 -5.95
CA ILE A 269 59.53 -99.28 -7.06
C ILE A 269 58.04 -99.17 -6.73
N SER A 270 57.44 -100.20 -6.12
CA SER A 270 56.03 -100.18 -5.70
C SER A 270 55.75 -99.04 -4.72
N THR A 271 56.68 -98.78 -3.80
CA THR A 271 56.59 -97.65 -2.86
C THR A 271 56.64 -96.30 -3.60
N MET A 272 57.55 -96.15 -4.57
CA MET A 272 57.63 -94.94 -5.40
C MET A 272 56.37 -94.73 -6.24
N ILE A 273 55.81 -95.80 -6.84
CA ILE A 273 54.57 -95.71 -7.63
C ILE A 273 53.38 -95.29 -6.76
N LYS A 274 53.26 -95.84 -5.54
CA LYS A 274 52.23 -95.41 -4.59
C LYS A 274 52.36 -93.95 -4.20
N ALA A 275 53.58 -93.45 -4.02
CA ALA A 275 53.83 -92.04 -3.77
C ALA A 275 53.37 -91.18 -4.96
N ILE A 276 53.74 -91.56 -6.20
CA ILE A 276 53.31 -90.86 -7.42
C ILE A 276 51.77 -90.87 -7.56
N GLN A 277 51.10 -92.00 -7.30
CA GLN A 277 49.64 -92.10 -7.31
C GLN A 277 49.00 -91.16 -6.28
N SER A 278 49.54 -91.10 -5.06
CA SER A 278 49.04 -90.21 -4.01
C SER A 278 49.26 -88.73 -4.37
N GLU A 279 50.43 -88.38 -4.88
CA GLU A 279 50.77 -87.01 -5.29
C GLU A 279 49.93 -86.54 -6.47
N THR A 280 49.72 -87.40 -7.48
CA THR A 280 48.85 -87.10 -8.62
C THR A 280 47.39 -86.91 -8.20
N GLN A 281 46.87 -87.76 -7.31
CA GLN A 281 45.51 -87.59 -6.77
C GLN A 281 45.36 -86.27 -6.00
N SER A 282 46.36 -85.92 -5.18
CA SER A 282 46.37 -84.63 -4.46
C SER A 282 46.43 -83.45 -5.43
N ALA A 283 47.25 -83.52 -6.48
CA ALA A 283 47.36 -82.47 -7.48
C ALA A 283 46.05 -82.27 -8.26
N VAL A 284 45.35 -83.34 -8.65
CA VAL A 284 44.03 -83.27 -9.27
C VAL A 284 43.00 -82.62 -8.34
N SER A 285 43.01 -82.97 -7.05
CA SER A 285 42.12 -82.34 -6.05
C SER A 285 42.37 -80.82 -5.95
N SER A 286 43.63 -80.40 -5.80
CA SER A 286 43.98 -78.98 -5.72
C SER A 286 43.67 -78.22 -7.03
N MET A 287 43.82 -78.86 -8.19
CA MET A 287 43.41 -78.27 -9.46
C MET A 287 41.90 -78.10 -9.55
N SER A 288 41.11 -79.06 -9.07
CA SER A 288 39.65 -78.95 -9.00
C SER A 288 39.20 -77.80 -8.09
N GLU A 289 39.83 -77.65 -6.93
CA GLU A 289 39.60 -76.50 -6.04
C GLU A 289 39.98 -75.18 -6.71
N GLY A 290 41.12 -75.14 -7.43
CA GLY A 290 41.55 -73.97 -8.19
C GLY A 290 40.54 -73.55 -9.26
N VAL A 291 39.91 -74.50 -9.95
CA VAL A 291 38.85 -74.21 -10.93
C VAL A 291 37.61 -73.61 -10.26
N ASP A 292 37.23 -74.11 -9.07
CA ASP A 292 36.10 -73.56 -8.32
C ASP A 292 36.37 -72.12 -7.84
N GLU A 293 37.59 -71.85 -7.37
CA GLU A 293 37.97 -70.51 -6.95
C GLU A 293 38.01 -69.51 -8.12
N VAL A 294 38.42 -69.95 -9.30
CA VAL A 294 38.35 -69.13 -10.53
C VAL A 294 36.91 -68.86 -10.94
N LYS A 295 35.98 -69.81 -10.80
CA LYS A 295 34.54 -69.58 -11.05
C LYS A 295 33.99 -68.52 -10.10
N ARG A 296 34.34 -68.59 -8.81
CA ARG A 296 33.96 -67.58 -7.82
C ARG A 296 34.52 -66.20 -8.18
N GLY A 297 35.80 -66.13 -8.57
CA GLY A 297 36.43 -64.89 -9.03
C GLY A 297 35.77 -64.30 -10.28
N THR A 298 35.34 -65.15 -11.22
CA THR A 298 34.61 -64.73 -12.42
C THR A 298 33.24 -64.16 -12.07
N ALA A 299 32.51 -64.80 -11.15
CA ALA A 299 31.23 -64.29 -10.66
C ALA A 299 31.40 -62.93 -9.95
N GLU A 300 32.47 -62.76 -9.16
CA GLU A 300 32.78 -61.49 -8.50
C GLU A 300 33.08 -60.35 -9.50
N ALA A 301 33.84 -60.67 -10.54
CA ALA A 301 34.12 -59.75 -11.63
C ALA A 301 32.83 -59.34 -12.36
N ALA A 302 31.92 -60.29 -12.62
CA ALA A 302 30.62 -59.97 -13.23
C ALA A 302 29.80 -58.99 -12.38
N ARG A 303 29.69 -59.22 -11.06
CA ARG A 303 29.02 -58.27 -10.14
C ARG A 303 29.68 -56.90 -10.11
N SER A 304 31.01 -56.85 -10.19
CA SER A 304 31.74 -55.58 -10.28
C SER A 304 31.42 -54.84 -11.59
N GLY A 305 31.22 -55.58 -12.68
CA GLY A 305 30.77 -55.04 -13.97
C GLY A 305 29.38 -54.42 -13.90
N GLU A 306 28.42 -55.12 -13.28
CA GLU A 306 27.05 -54.61 -13.05
C GLU A 306 27.07 -53.32 -12.22
N ALA A 307 27.86 -53.27 -11.14
CA ALA A 307 27.99 -52.07 -10.31
C ALA A 307 28.56 -50.86 -11.09
N LEU A 308 29.50 -51.09 -12.01
CA LEU A 308 30.03 -50.03 -12.88
C LEU A 308 28.99 -49.54 -13.90
N GLU A 309 28.12 -50.42 -14.40
CA GLU A 309 27.01 -50.05 -15.27
C GLU A 309 25.97 -49.20 -14.54
N ASP A 310 25.65 -49.54 -13.29
CA ASP A 310 24.78 -48.73 -12.44
C ASP A 310 25.38 -47.33 -12.18
N ILE A 311 26.69 -47.25 -11.95
CA ILE A 311 27.39 -45.96 -11.80
C ILE A 311 27.28 -45.13 -13.09
N LEU A 312 27.46 -45.72 -14.27
CA LEU A 312 27.28 -45.03 -15.55
C LEU A 312 25.86 -44.46 -15.70
N ASN A 313 24.84 -45.24 -15.34
CA ASN A 313 23.45 -44.77 -15.37
C ASN A 313 23.24 -43.57 -14.44
N LYS A 314 23.83 -43.58 -13.25
CA LYS A 314 23.75 -42.46 -12.29
C LYS A 314 24.50 -41.21 -12.75
N ILE A 315 25.64 -41.36 -13.43
CA ILE A 315 26.36 -40.22 -14.03
C ILE A 315 25.54 -39.59 -15.16
N ASN A 316 24.83 -40.40 -15.97
CA ASN A 316 23.94 -39.89 -17.01
C ASN A 316 22.76 -39.10 -16.43
N GLU A 317 22.12 -39.61 -15.36
CA GLU A 317 21.08 -38.87 -14.62
C GLU A 317 21.60 -37.53 -14.08
N LEU A 318 22.81 -37.54 -13.49
CA LEU A 318 23.46 -36.33 -12.97
C LEU A 318 23.75 -35.30 -14.08
N THR A 319 24.17 -35.76 -15.25
CA THR A 319 24.42 -34.89 -16.42
C THR A 319 23.13 -34.20 -16.88
N MET A 320 22.01 -34.92 -16.89
CA MET A 320 20.69 -34.35 -17.19
C MET A 320 20.28 -33.27 -16.18
N GLN A 321 20.50 -33.52 -14.89
CA GLN A 321 20.22 -32.54 -13.83
C GLN A 321 21.09 -31.28 -13.97
N ILE A 322 22.38 -31.44 -14.25
CA ILE A 322 23.29 -30.31 -14.49
C ILE A 322 22.78 -29.44 -15.65
N SER A 323 22.32 -30.07 -16.74
CA SER A 323 21.74 -29.33 -17.88
C SER A 323 20.49 -28.54 -17.50
N GLN A 324 19.64 -29.08 -16.62
CA GLN A 324 18.45 -28.37 -16.13
C GLN A 324 18.83 -27.17 -15.26
N VAL A 325 19.81 -27.32 -14.37
CA VAL A 325 20.30 -26.22 -13.52
C VAL A 325 20.94 -25.12 -14.38
N ALA A 326 21.70 -25.48 -15.41
CA ALA A 326 22.26 -24.52 -16.36
C ALA A 326 21.16 -23.72 -17.07
N THR A 327 20.13 -24.41 -17.57
CA THR A 327 18.97 -23.75 -18.23
C THR A 327 18.26 -22.80 -17.27
N ALA A 328 18.02 -23.22 -16.03
CA ALA A 328 17.39 -22.37 -15.01
C ALA A 328 18.24 -21.12 -14.70
N ALA A 329 19.58 -21.24 -14.67
CA ALA A 329 20.47 -20.11 -14.48
C ALA A 329 20.44 -19.11 -15.66
N GLU A 330 20.30 -19.61 -16.89
CA GLU A 330 20.10 -18.75 -18.08
C GLU A 330 18.76 -18.01 -18.03
N GLU A 331 17.66 -18.70 -17.68
CA GLU A 331 16.34 -18.09 -17.48
C GLU A 331 16.34 -17.04 -16.37
N GLN A 332 17.04 -17.32 -15.26
CA GLN A 332 17.21 -16.38 -14.16
C GLN A 332 17.98 -15.13 -14.61
N THR A 333 19.01 -15.29 -15.45
CA THR A 333 19.75 -14.16 -16.04
C THR A 333 18.85 -13.31 -16.93
N ALA A 334 18.03 -13.93 -17.78
CA ALA A 334 17.08 -13.21 -18.63
C ALA A 334 16.03 -12.43 -17.81
N THR A 335 15.47 -13.07 -16.78
CA THR A 335 14.51 -12.44 -15.85
C THR A 335 15.14 -11.25 -15.12
N THR A 336 16.40 -11.40 -14.70
CA THR A 336 17.14 -10.32 -14.04
C THR A 336 17.33 -9.11 -14.96
N GLN A 337 17.58 -9.34 -16.25
CA GLN A 337 17.67 -8.26 -17.24
C GLN A 337 16.34 -7.52 -17.41
N GLU A 338 15.20 -8.24 -17.39
CA GLU A 338 13.87 -7.63 -17.41
C GLU A 338 13.62 -6.78 -16.17
N ILE A 339 14.02 -7.27 -14.99
CA ILE A 339 13.92 -6.51 -13.74
C ILE A 339 14.73 -5.20 -13.84
N THR A 340 15.96 -5.25 -14.32
CA THR A 340 16.79 -4.05 -14.54
C THR A 340 16.11 -3.05 -15.46
N ASN A 341 15.50 -3.50 -16.56
CA ASN A 341 14.74 -2.63 -17.47
C ASN A 341 13.52 -2.00 -16.78
N ASN A 342 12.81 -2.77 -15.96
CA ASN A 342 11.66 -2.27 -15.18
C ASN A 342 12.09 -1.21 -14.16
N ILE A 343 13.25 -1.37 -13.52
CA ILE A 343 13.80 -0.39 -12.58
C ILE A 343 14.13 0.93 -13.30
N GLN A 344 14.65 0.87 -14.52
CA GLN A 344 14.87 2.07 -15.33
C GLN A 344 13.55 2.81 -15.61
N MET A 345 12.49 2.08 -15.98
CA MET A 345 11.16 2.68 -16.17
C MET A 345 10.59 3.29 -14.87
N ILE A 346 10.79 2.63 -13.73
CA ILE A 346 10.40 3.17 -12.42
C ILE A 346 11.15 4.48 -12.13
N THR A 347 12.44 4.52 -12.43
CA THR A 347 13.27 5.72 -12.24
C THR A 347 12.77 6.89 -13.08
N ASP A 348 12.36 6.64 -14.33
CA ASP A 348 11.77 7.66 -15.20
C ASP A 348 10.43 8.18 -14.65
N VAL A 349 9.59 7.29 -14.11
CA VAL A 349 8.32 7.67 -13.46
C VAL A 349 8.56 8.49 -12.20
N VAL A 350 9.55 8.13 -11.38
CA VAL A 350 9.94 8.88 -10.19
C VAL A 350 10.37 10.30 -10.57
N ASN A 351 11.24 10.44 -11.57
CA ASN A 351 11.69 11.76 -12.04
C ASN A 351 10.53 12.63 -12.52
N ARG A 352 9.60 12.05 -13.29
CA ARG A 352 8.37 12.73 -13.72
C ARG A 352 7.48 13.13 -12.54
N ASN A 353 7.38 12.30 -11.51
CA ASN A 353 6.58 12.63 -10.32
C ASN A 353 7.18 13.81 -9.54
N VAL A 354 8.50 13.87 -9.42
CA VAL A 354 9.20 15.01 -8.81
C VAL A 354 8.96 16.30 -9.62
N GLU A 355 9.04 16.23 -10.95
CA GLU A 355 8.74 17.37 -11.83
C GLU A 355 7.28 17.83 -11.73
N ASN A 356 6.34 16.88 -11.69
CA ASN A 356 4.91 17.16 -11.49
C ASN A 356 4.63 17.78 -10.12
N ALA A 357 5.31 17.30 -9.07
CA ALA A 357 5.20 17.86 -7.73
C ALA A 357 5.67 19.31 -7.74
N HIS A 358 6.84 19.58 -8.31
CA HIS A 358 7.37 20.94 -8.45
C HIS A 358 6.41 21.87 -9.22
N SER A 359 5.86 21.41 -10.34
CA SER A 359 4.89 22.16 -11.15
C SER A 359 3.60 22.45 -10.37
N THR A 360 3.13 21.48 -9.58
CA THR A 360 1.95 21.65 -8.72
C THR A 360 2.21 22.65 -7.60
N THR A 361 3.40 22.65 -7.01
CA THR A 361 3.82 23.66 -6.02
C THR A 361 3.83 25.07 -6.60
N LEU A 362 4.32 25.25 -7.83
CA LEU A 362 4.26 26.54 -8.52
C LEU A 362 2.81 27.00 -8.81
N ALA A 363 1.97 26.09 -9.28
CA ALA A 363 0.57 26.37 -9.59
C ALA A 363 -0.21 26.74 -8.32
N THR A 364 -0.02 26.01 -7.23
CA THR A 364 -0.66 26.29 -5.92
C THR A 364 -0.17 27.60 -5.31
N SER A 365 1.12 27.92 -5.44
CA SER A 365 1.65 29.23 -5.03
C SER A 365 1.00 30.38 -5.80
N THR A 366 0.84 30.22 -7.11
CA THR A 366 0.14 31.20 -7.96
C THR A 366 -1.32 31.34 -7.55
N LEU A 367 -2.03 30.21 -7.36
CA LEU A 367 -3.42 30.21 -6.95
C LEU A 367 -3.63 30.86 -5.57
N SER A 368 -2.73 30.63 -4.62
CA SER A 368 -2.75 31.30 -3.31
C SER A 368 -2.71 32.83 -3.47
N ARG A 369 -1.80 33.34 -4.32
CA ARG A 369 -1.68 34.77 -4.59
C ARG A 369 -2.94 35.34 -5.24
N GLU A 370 -3.56 34.62 -6.17
CA GLU A 370 -4.81 35.07 -6.80
C GLU A 370 -5.99 35.08 -5.80
N VAL A 371 -6.05 34.13 -4.87
CA VAL A 371 -7.04 34.13 -3.79
C VAL A 371 -6.83 35.32 -2.84
N ASP A 372 -5.58 35.63 -2.49
CA ASP A 372 -5.26 36.79 -1.66
C ASP A 372 -5.65 38.11 -2.36
N ASN A 373 -5.36 38.24 -3.66
CA ASN A 373 -5.79 39.38 -4.49
C ASN A 373 -7.32 39.51 -4.53
N LEU A 374 -8.05 38.40 -4.65
CA LEU A 374 -9.51 38.40 -4.62
C LEU A 374 -10.05 38.87 -3.27
N HIS A 375 -9.46 38.42 -2.17
CA HIS A 375 -9.80 38.89 -0.82
C HIS A 375 -9.60 40.39 -0.66
N GLU A 376 -8.51 40.95 -1.20
CA GLU A 376 -8.24 42.38 -1.17
C GLU A 376 -9.26 43.18 -1.99
N LEU A 377 -9.57 42.72 -3.20
CA LEU A 377 -10.52 43.39 -4.11
C LEU A 377 -11.94 43.44 -3.51
N VAL A 378 -12.40 42.33 -2.93
CA VAL A 378 -13.74 42.25 -2.32
C VAL A 378 -13.77 42.88 -0.93
N GLY A 379 -12.63 42.91 -0.23
CA GLY A 379 -12.45 43.52 1.10
C GLY A 379 -12.77 45.03 1.16
N HIS A 380 -12.78 45.71 0.02
CA HIS A 380 -13.18 47.12 -0.06
C HIS A 380 -14.69 47.35 0.16
N PHE A 381 -15.53 46.33 -0.07
CA PHE A 381 -16.98 46.47 0.08
C PHE A 381 -17.41 46.36 1.54
N ARG A 382 -18.12 47.37 2.03
CA ARG A 382 -18.74 47.35 3.35
C ARG A 382 -20.09 46.65 3.29
N LEU A 383 -20.20 45.50 3.93
CA LEU A 383 -21.42 44.70 3.94
C LEU A 383 -22.40 45.15 5.03
N SER A 384 -23.70 44.88 4.82
CA SER A 384 -24.74 45.14 5.81
C SER A 384 -24.51 44.30 7.06
N LYS A 385 -24.74 44.90 8.23
CA LYS A 385 -24.77 44.21 9.52
C LYS A 385 -25.78 43.05 9.47
N ALA A 386 -25.52 41.99 10.23
CA ALA A 386 -26.42 40.84 10.33
C ALA A 386 -27.76 41.21 10.99
N LEU A 387 -27.72 42.16 11.93
CA LEU A 387 -28.85 42.70 12.68
C LEU A 387 -28.80 44.24 12.73
N GLU A 388 -29.94 44.89 12.49
CA GLU A 388 -30.09 46.34 12.66
C GLU A 388 -31.23 46.66 13.63
N TRP A 389 -30.98 47.56 14.57
CA TRP A 389 -31.99 48.02 15.52
C TRP A 389 -32.96 48.99 14.85
N ASP A 390 -34.26 48.79 15.09
CA ASP A 390 -35.32 49.70 14.67
C ASP A 390 -36.35 49.90 15.80
N ALA A 391 -37.19 50.94 15.70
CA ALA A 391 -38.14 51.31 16.77
C ALA A 391 -39.16 50.20 17.10
N SER A 392 -39.40 49.25 16.19
CA SER A 392 -40.23 48.08 16.43
C SER A 392 -39.58 47.05 17.35
N PHE A 393 -38.35 47.22 17.81
CA PHE A 393 -37.74 46.40 18.87
C PHE A 393 -37.82 47.05 20.25
N ALA A 394 -38.25 48.31 20.35
CA ALA A 394 -38.38 48.97 21.62
C ALA A 394 -39.47 48.28 22.48
N VAL A 395 -39.10 47.91 23.70
CA VAL A 395 -40.01 47.41 24.73
C VAL A 395 -40.60 48.57 25.55
N GLY A 396 -40.04 49.77 25.39
CA GLY A 396 -40.53 50.99 26.04
C GLY A 396 -39.99 51.21 27.44
N VAL A 397 -38.96 50.45 27.83
CA VAL A 397 -38.14 50.65 29.03
C VAL A 397 -36.74 50.99 28.53
N GLU A 398 -36.32 52.24 28.71
CA GLU A 398 -35.07 52.82 28.19
C GLU A 398 -33.85 51.97 28.58
N LYS A 399 -33.83 51.46 29.81
CA LYS A 399 -32.77 50.55 30.28
C LYS A 399 -32.63 49.32 29.39
N TYR A 400 -33.74 48.63 29.10
CA TYR A 400 -33.74 47.38 28.32
C TYR A 400 -33.61 47.65 26.82
N ASP A 401 -34.18 48.74 26.32
CA ASP A 401 -33.95 49.17 24.93
C ASP A 401 -32.47 49.43 24.65
N ASN A 402 -31.74 49.99 25.62
CA ASN A 402 -30.30 50.18 25.50
C ASN A 402 -29.52 48.85 25.63
N ALA A 403 -29.94 47.95 26.51
CA ALA A 403 -29.31 46.63 26.64
C ALA A 403 -29.50 45.78 25.37
N HIS A 404 -30.68 45.80 24.76
CA HIS A 404 -30.95 45.10 23.51
C HIS A 404 -30.11 45.67 22.34
N LYS A 405 -29.89 46.99 22.27
CA LYS A 405 -28.97 47.58 21.28
C LYS A 405 -27.54 47.06 21.44
N VAL A 406 -27.07 46.85 22.68
CA VAL A 406 -25.75 46.28 22.95
C VAL A 406 -25.69 44.83 22.46
N LEU A 407 -26.71 44.01 22.74
CA LEU A 407 -26.81 42.64 22.21
C LEU A 407 -26.75 42.60 20.68
N PHE A 408 -27.46 43.50 20.01
CA PHE A 408 -27.41 43.61 18.54
C PHE A 408 -26.00 43.91 18.03
N ASN A 409 -25.26 44.81 18.69
CA ASN A 409 -23.87 45.10 18.32
C ASN A 409 -22.97 43.90 18.54
N MET A 410 -23.09 43.20 19.68
CA MET A 410 -22.25 42.04 19.98
C MET A 410 -22.49 40.86 19.02
N VAL A 411 -23.74 40.63 18.57
CA VAL A 411 -24.02 39.63 17.53
C VAL A 411 -23.44 40.03 16.18
N ASN A 412 -23.46 41.32 15.84
CA ASN A 412 -22.79 41.80 14.63
C ASN A 412 -21.26 41.66 14.72
N ASP A 413 -20.67 41.96 15.88
CA ASP A 413 -19.24 41.77 16.12
C ASP A 413 -18.84 40.29 16.01
N LEU A 414 -19.71 39.38 16.47
CA LEU A 414 -19.52 37.95 16.31
C LEU A 414 -19.60 37.53 14.84
N ALA A 415 -20.60 38.05 14.10
CA ALA A 415 -20.76 37.80 12.67
C ALA A 415 -19.51 38.24 11.90
N ASP A 416 -19.01 39.44 12.19
CA ASP A 416 -17.81 39.99 11.57
C ASP A 416 -16.56 39.19 11.97
N ALA A 417 -16.42 38.79 13.24
CA ALA A 417 -15.29 37.99 13.68
C ALA A 417 -15.26 36.60 13.04
N MET A 418 -16.41 35.96 12.90
CA MET A 418 -16.55 34.65 12.27
C MET A 418 -16.35 34.72 10.75
N GLN A 419 -16.83 35.79 10.09
CA GLN A 419 -16.72 35.96 8.64
C GLN A 419 -15.34 36.43 8.19
N GLN A 420 -14.65 37.20 9.01
CA GLN A 420 -13.27 37.62 8.73
C GLN A 420 -12.25 36.55 9.16
N LYS A 421 -12.70 35.32 9.46
CA LYS A 421 -11.89 34.22 10.01
C LYS A 421 -10.87 34.70 11.04
N LYS A 422 -11.31 35.58 11.96
CA LYS A 422 -10.43 36.01 13.06
C LYS A 422 -10.02 34.78 13.86
N SER A 423 -8.88 34.86 14.56
CA SER A 423 -8.34 33.72 15.29
C SER A 423 -9.39 33.08 16.21
N LYS A 424 -9.27 31.78 16.48
CA LYS A 424 -10.20 31.05 17.37
C LYS A 424 -10.35 31.78 18.72
N GLU A 425 -9.27 32.37 19.21
CA GLU A 425 -9.25 33.17 20.43
C GLU A 425 -10.06 34.46 20.28
N ALA A 426 -9.98 35.14 19.13
CA ALA A 426 -10.75 36.35 18.86
C ALA A 426 -12.25 36.06 18.74
N VAL A 427 -12.64 35.01 18.02
CA VAL A 427 -14.04 34.57 17.92
C VAL A 427 -14.56 34.12 19.29
N GLY A 428 -13.75 33.34 20.03
CA GLY A 428 -14.08 32.87 21.37
C GLY A 428 -14.30 34.02 22.36
N ARG A 429 -13.49 35.08 22.33
CA ARG A 429 -13.68 36.27 23.17
C ARG A 429 -15.03 36.94 22.93
N VAL A 430 -15.42 37.13 21.67
CA VAL A 430 -16.70 37.77 21.32
C VAL A 430 -17.87 36.87 21.70
N LEU A 431 -17.77 35.56 21.41
CA LEU A 431 -18.81 34.58 21.75
C LEU A 431 -19.04 34.47 23.26
N ASN A 432 -17.97 34.39 24.06
CA ASN A 432 -18.05 34.33 25.51
C ASN A 432 -18.60 35.63 26.10
N GLY A 433 -18.15 36.79 25.59
CA GLY A 433 -18.68 38.08 26.02
C GLY A 433 -20.17 38.23 25.74
N LEU A 434 -20.64 37.78 24.57
CA LEU A 434 -22.07 37.78 24.22
C LEU A 434 -22.89 36.92 25.19
N ALA A 435 -22.39 35.73 25.54
CA ALA A 435 -23.06 34.84 26.48
C ALA A 435 -23.14 35.46 27.89
N GLU A 436 -22.04 36.02 28.39
CA GLU A 436 -21.99 36.67 29.70
C GLU A 436 -22.93 37.88 29.78
N TYR A 437 -22.95 38.72 28.74
CA TYR A 437 -23.86 39.87 28.69
C TYR A 437 -25.32 39.42 28.71
N THR A 438 -25.65 38.37 27.96
CA THR A 438 -27.00 37.81 27.89
C THR A 438 -27.47 37.26 29.25
N ILE A 439 -26.61 36.54 29.97
CA ILE A 439 -26.91 36.03 31.33
C ILE A 439 -27.23 37.19 32.28
N ASN A 440 -26.39 38.22 32.28
CA ASN A 440 -26.56 39.37 33.17
C ASN A 440 -27.82 40.19 32.84
N HIS A 441 -28.14 40.34 31.55
CA HIS A 441 -29.34 40.99 31.06
C HIS A 441 -30.61 40.27 31.56
N PHE A 442 -30.71 38.95 31.35
CA PHE A 442 -31.85 38.16 31.83
C PHE A 442 -32.01 38.19 33.34
N ALA A 443 -30.91 38.08 34.09
CA ALA A 443 -30.96 38.13 35.55
C ALA A 443 -31.50 39.48 36.06
N ASP A 444 -31.24 40.57 35.34
CA ASP A 444 -31.77 41.89 35.67
C ASP A 444 -33.27 42.02 35.34
N GLU A 445 -33.72 41.53 34.18
CA GLU A 445 -35.14 41.47 33.83
C GLU A 445 -35.94 40.64 34.85
N GLU A 446 -35.45 39.43 35.15
CA GLU A 446 -36.09 38.51 36.09
C GLU A 446 -36.19 39.06 37.52
N ARG A 447 -35.19 39.83 37.94
CA ARG A 447 -35.22 40.55 39.23
C ARG A 447 -36.35 41.57 39.25
N ASN A 448 -36.52 42.33 38.16
CA ASN A 448 -37.59 43.32 38.03
C ASN A 448 -38.97 42.66 37.89
N PHE A 449 -39.08 41.51 37.24
CA PHE A 449 -40.31 40.72 37.21
C PHE A 449 -40.75 40.30 38.62
N ALA A 450 -39.83 39.80 39.44
CA ALA A 450 -40.12 39.40 40.81
C ALA A 450 -40.51 40.59 41.69
N GLN A 451 -39.84 41.74 41.55
CA GLN A 451 -40.16 42.96 42.32
C GLN A 451 -41.52 43.55 41.94
N THR A 452 -41.88 43.51 40.66
CA THR A 452 -43.10 44.11 40.12
C THR A 452 -44.27 43.12 40.01
N HIS A 453 -44.06 41.86 40.40
CA HIS A 453 -45.05 40.77 40.30
C HIS A 453 -45.60 40.62 38.87
N TYR A 454 -44.69 40.47 37.90
CA TYR A 454 -45.08 40.29 36.49
C TYR A 454 -45.86 38.97 36.28
N PRO A 455 -47.10 39.01 35.73
CA PRO A 455 -47.96 37.83 35.66
C PRO A 455 -47.40 36.63 34.88
N GLU A 456 -46.55 36.87 33.88
CA GLU A 456 -45.96 35.81 33.04
C GLU A 456 -44.50 35.49 33.43
N GLU A 457 -44.05 35.84 34.64
CA GLU A 457 -42.67 35.64 35.10
C GLU A 457 -42.16 34.20 34.89
N ILE A 458 -42.96 33.20 35.24
CA ILE A 458 -42.56 31.78 35.17
C ILE A 458 -42.33 31.34 33.72
N GLU A 459 -43.21 31.74 32.80
CA GLU A 459 -43.11 31.42 31.38
C GLU A 459 -41.89 32.13 30.76
N HIS A 460 -41.65 33.39 31.15
CA HIS A 460 -40.53 34.17 30.67
C HIS A 460 -39.18 33.56 31.12
N LYS A 461 -39.05 33.17 32.39
CA LYS A 461 -37.86 32.48 32.93
C LYS A 461 -37.55 31.16 32.22
N ALA A 462 -38.58 30.41 31.82
CA ALA A 462 -38.40 29.18 31.08
C ALA A 462 -37.80 29.42 29.68
N LEU A 463 -38.17 30.52 29.02
CA LEU A 463 -37.62 30.92 27.72
C LEU A 463 -36.15 31.36 27.84
N HIS A 464 -35.81 32.15 28.87
CA HIS A 464 -34.42 32.53 29.17
C HIS A 464 -33.53 31.30 29.40
N LYS A 465 -33.98 30.37 30.24
CA LYS A 465 -33.25 29.13 30.51
C LYS A 465 -33.00 28.33 29.24
N LYS A 466 -34.02 28.19 28.39
CA LYS A 466 -33.91 27.44 27.13
C LYS A 466 -32.84 28.02 26.21
N LEU A 467 -32.75 29.34 26.07
CA LEU A 467 -31.69 29.96 25.28
C LEU A 467 -30.32 29.69 25.90
N LEU A 468 -30.18 29.89 27.21
CA LEU A 468 -28.90 29.76 27.88
C LEU A 468 -28.33 28.34 27.74
N ASP A 469 -29.19 27.33 27.77
CA ASP A 469 -28.81 25.94 27.50
C ASP A 469 -28.29 25.76 26.06
N GLN A 470 -28.95 26.37 25.07
CA GLN A 470 -28.54 26.32 23.65
C GLN A 470 -27.22 27.05 23.40
N VAL A 471 -27.02 28.23 24.02
CA VAL A 471 -25.76 29.01 23.92
C VAL A 471 -24.61 28.26 24.58
N THR A 472 -24.85 27.62 25.72
CA THR A 472 -23.85 26.82 26.43
C THR A 472 -23.42 25.60 25.60
N ALA A 473 -24.37 24.91 24.96
CA ALA A 473 -24.08 23.82 24.04
C ALA A 473 -23.23 24.29 22.84
N LEU A 474 -23.55 25.46 22.27
CA LEU A 474 -22.81 26.04 21.17
C LEU A 474 -21.35 26.38 21.54
N ILE A 475 -21.15 27.00 22.71
CA ILE A 475 -19.82 27.30 23.25
C ILE A 475 -19.04 26.01 23.51
N GLY A 476 -19.69 24.96 24.02
CA GLY A 476 -19.10 23.64 24.20
C GLY A 476 -18.52 23.07 22.89
N LYS A 477 -19.32 23.10 21.81
CA LYS A 477 -18.88 22.67 20.47
C LYS A 477 -17.70 23.48 19.96
N PHE A 478 -17.74 24.80 20.11
CA PHE A 478 -16.64 25.69 19.72
C PHE A 478 -15.33 25.34 20.43
N ASN A 479 -15.41 25.13 21.75
CA ASN A 479 -14.24 24.81 22.57
C ASN A 479 -13.67 23.44 22.22
N ALA A 480 -14.52 22.46 21.92
CA ALA A 480 -14.14 21.13 21.44
C ALA A 480 -13.49 21.13 20.04
N GLY A 481 -13.52 22.26 19.33
CA GLY A 481 -12.96 22.37 17.98
C GLY A 481 -13.88 21.79 16.90
N GLU A 482 -15.15 21.57 17.21
CA GLU A 482 -16.14 21.20 16.21
C GLU A 482 -16.34 22.37 15.22
N PRO A 483 -16.52 22.07 13.92
CA PRO A 483 -16.75 23.10 12.93
C PRO A 483 -18.08 23.81 13.18
N LEU A 484 -18.02 25.10 13.51
CA LEU A 484 -19.20 25.97 13.58
C LEU A 484 -19.39 26.67 12.24
N ILE A 485 -20.52 26.41 11.60
CA ILE A 485 -20.92 27.13 10.39
C ILE A 485 -21.37 28.53 10.82
N ALA A 486 -20.60 29.55 10.43
CA ALA A 486 -20.86 30.94 10.82
C ALA A 486 -22.29 31.38 10.50
N GLN A 487 -22.83 30.97 9.35
CA GLN A 487 -24.19 31.32 8.95
C GLN A 487 -25.25 30.70 9.86
N ASP A 488 -25.05 29.46 10.33
CA ASP A 488 -25.99 28.78 11.22
C ASP A 488 -26.02 29.45 12.60
N VAL A 489 -24.84 29.80 13.12
CA VAL A 489 -24.71 30.52 14.39
C VAL A 489 -25.38 31.89 14.32
N ILE A 490 -25.14 32.64 13.25
CA ILE A 490 -25.73 33.98 13.09
C ILE A 490 -27.23 33.92 12.85
N ASN A 491 -27.73 32.94 12.07
CA ASN A 491 -29.17 32.75 11.88
C ASN A 491 -29.85 32.38 13.20
N PHE A 492 -29.27 31.46 13.97
CA PHE A 492 -29.77 31.10 15.29
C PHE A 492 -29.89 32.31 16.22
N LEU A 493 -28.83 33.10 16.36
CA LEU A 493 -28.82 34.29 17.22
C LEU A 493 -29.79 35.36 16.74
N LYS A 494 -29.87 35.56 15.42
CA LYS A 494 -30.80 36.50 14.79
C LYS A 494 -32.25 36.11 15.05
N ASP A 495 -32.61 34.87 14.77
CA ASP A 495 -33.98 34.38 14.92
C ASP A 495 -34.40 34.42 16.39
N TRP A 496 -33.48 34.08 17.30
CA TRP A 496 -33.77 34.16 18.72
C TRP A 496 -34.00 35.60 19.18
N LEU A 497 -33.08 36.53 18.90
CA LEU A 497 -33.20 37.94 19.31
C LEU A 497 -34.47 38.58 18.76
N ILE A 498 -34.82 38.28 17.51
CA ILE A 498 -36.02 38.83 16.87
C ILE A 498 -37.28 38.30 17.55
N ASN A 499 -37.39 36.99 17.72
CA ASN A 499 -38.59 36.37 18.27
C ASN A 499 -38.76 36.67 19.76
N HIS A 500 -37.66 36.74 20.51
CA HIS A 500 -37.68 37.05 21.94
C HIS A 500 -38.08 38.51 22.19
N ILE A 501 -37.39 39.47 21.57
CA ILE A 501 -37.68 40.89 21.81
C ILE A 501 -39.07 41.28 21.29
N LYS A 502 -39.42 40.89 20.06
CA LYS A 502 -40.71 41.28 19.46
C LYS A 502 -41.89 40.47 19.99
N GLY A 503 -41.69 39.20 20.34
CA GLY A 503 -42.78 38.29 20.75
C GLY A 503 -42.97 38.22 22.26
N VAL A 504 -41.90 38.36 23.03
CA VAL A 504 -41.90 38.08 24.48
C VAL A 504 -41.65 39.36 25.27
N ASP A 505 -40.54 40.07 25.03
CA ASP A 505 -40.10 41.18 25.89
C ASP A 505 -41.04 42.39 25.83
N LYS A 506 -41.62 42.65 24.67
CA LYS A 506 -42.62 43.71 24.51
C LYS A 506 -43.82 43.57 25.44
N ARG A 507 -44.16 42.36 25.90
CA ARG A 507 -45.32 42.12 26.77
C ARG A 507 -45.10 42.68 28.18
N TYR A 508 -43.88 42.67 28.69
CA TYR A 508 -43.59 43.19 30.03
C TYR A 508 -43.44 44.71 30.06
N GLY A 509 -43.11 45.35 28.94
CA GLY A 509 -42.81 46.78 28.86
C GLY A 509 -43.87 47.70 29.51
N PRO A 510 -45.16 47.56 29.19
CA PRO A 510 -46.23 48.32 29.84
C PRO A 510 -46.40 48.04 31.34
N HIS A 511 -46.09 46.82 31.79
CA HIS A 511 -46.16 46.42 33.20
C HIS A 511 -45.04 47.08 34.00
N LEU A 512 -43.80 46.97 33.53
CA LEU A 512 -42.64 47.57 34.21
C LEU A 512 -42.71 49.09 34.28
N ASN A 513 -43.18 49.74 33.22
CA ASN A 513 -43.41 51.19 33.21
C ASN A 513 -44.45 51.64 34.25
N LYS A 514 -45.53 50.88 34.43
CA LYS A 514 -46.56 51.16 35.46
C LYS A 514 -46.01 51.00 36.88
N SER A 515 -45.03 50.11 37.06
CA SER A 515 -44.35 49.87 38.33
C SER A 515 -43.16 50.82 38.58
N GLY A 516 -42.95 51.83 37.73
CA GLY A 516 -41.94 52.87 37.92
C GLY A 516 -40.53 52.52 37.42
N ILE A 517 -40.37 51.39 36.73
CA ILE A 517 -39.11 51.02 36.08
C ILE A 517 -39.11 51.64 34.68
N LYS A 518 -38.18 52.58 34.45
CA LYS A 518 -38.01 53.28 33.17
C LYS A 518 -36.76 52.84 32.44
#